data_AF-U1I5M1-F1
#
_entry.id   AF-U1I5M1-F1
#
_cell.length_a   1.000
_cell.length_b   1.000
_cell.length_c   1.000
_cell.angle_alpha   90.00
_cell.angle_beta   90.00
_cell.angle_gamma   90.00
#
_symmetry.space_group_name_H-M   'P 1'
#
loop_
_entity.id
_entity.type
_entity.pdbx_description
1 polymer ?
#
loop_
_entity_poly.entity_id
_entity_poly.type
_entity_poly.pdbx_seq_one_letter_code
_entity_poly.pdbx_strand_id
1 'polypeptide(L)'
;MDFNKINFSNKPENIFSDIAEEAARDIKNNHQSNKNTQLRKFYDELVLWNDRIQFTKEDKRLLFKELLPFIKMMKAKVAYAEGRQRVDSNFRNLFNHCIDQIKSPETLRDAKLFMEAVIGYCRYIDND
;
A
#
# COMPACT_ATOMS: atom_id res chain seq x y z
N MET A 1 3.66 -13.09 6.47
CA MET A 1 2.18 -13.20 6.33
C MET A 1 1.80 -13.95 5.04
N ASP A 2 0.65 -14.63 4.98
CA ASP A 2 0.08 -15.14 3.71
C ASP A 2 -0.64 -14.02 2.94
N PHE A 3 -0.08 -13.62 1.80
CA PHE A 3 -0.60 -12.53 0.99
C PHE A 3 -1.92 -12.85 0.28
N ASN A 4 -2.32 -14.12 0.16
CA ASN A 4 -3.60 -14.47 -0.47
C ASN A 4 -4.82 -13.96 0.30
N LYS A 5 -4.66 -13.67 1.60
CA LYS A 5 -5.67 -13.02 2.44
C LYS A 5 -6.01 -11.60 1.95
N ILE A 6 -5.06 -10.94 1.28
CA ILE A 6 -5.25 -9.60 0.72
C ILE A 6 -5.80 -9.78 -0.70
N ASN A 7 -7.10 -9.55 -0.89
CA ASN A 7 -7.75 -9.63 -2.20
C ASN A 7 -8.69 -8.43 -2.41
N PHE A 8 -8.30 -7.44 -3.20
CA PHE A 8 -9.14 -6.26 -3.47
C PHE A 8 -10.26 -6.52 -4.48
N SER A 9 -10.19 -7.59 -5.26
CA SER A 9 -11.25 -7.97 -6.20
C SER A 9 -12.36 -8.79 -5.53
N ASN A 10 -12.01 -9.57 -4.50
CA ASN A 10 -12.94 -10.33 -3.67
C ASN A 10 -12.63 -10.04 -2.19
N LYS A 11 -13.04 -8.84 -1.76
CA LYS A 11 -12.65 -8.24 -0.49
C LYS A 11 -13.28 -9.00 0.70
N PRO A 12 -12.47 -9.66 1.57
CA PRO A 12 -12.99 -10.20 2.81
C PRO A 12 -13.37 -9.06 3.77
N GLU A 13 -14.33 -9.32 4.66
CA GLU A 13 -14.86 -8.32 5.60
C GLU A 13 -13.78 -7.74 6.52
N ASN A 14 -12.81 -8.57 6.93
CA ASN A 14 -11.72 -8.20 7.84
C ASN A 14 -10.46 -7.67 7.14
N ILE A 15 -10.52 -7.31 5.85
CA ILE A 15 -9.34 -6.85 5.10
C ILE A 15 -8.69 -5.61 5.73
N PHE A 16 -9.49 -4.70 6.29
CA PHE A 16 -9.02 -3.44 6.86
C PHE A 16 -8.87 -3.51 8.40
N SER A 17 -9.17 -4.65 9.01
CA SER A 17 -8.99 -4.92 10.45
C SER A 17 -7.86 -5.95 10.65
N ASP A 18 -8.20 -7.21 10.93
CA ASP A 18 -7.26 -8.25 11.36
C ASP A 18 -6.16 -8.50 10.32
N ILE A 19 -6.49 -8.48 9.03
CA ILE A 19 -5.54 -8.69 7.95
C ILE A 19 -4.56 -7.52 7.85
N ALA A 20 -5.03 -6.29 8.04
CA ALA A 20 -4.16 -5.11 8.05
C ALA A 20 -3.25 -5.09 9.29
N GLU A 21 -3.75 -5.54 10.43
CA GLU A 21 -2.95 -5.69 11.66
C GLU A 21 -1.87 -6.76 11.50
N GLU A 22 -2.22 -7.94 10.97
CA GLU A 22 -1.27 -9.02 10.67
C GLU A 22 -0.16 -8.52 9.74
N ALA A 23 -0.51 -7.77 8.69
CA ALA A 23 0.45 -7.16 7.78
C ALA A 23 1.36 -6.14 8.48
N ALA A 24 0.81 -5.30 9.36
CA ALA A 24 1.59 -4.33 10.12
C ALA A 24 2.59 -5.02 11.05
N ARG A 25 2.19 -6.10 11.74
CA ARG A 25 3.09 -6.91 12.58
C ARG A 25 4.22 -7.53 11.74
N ASP A 26 3.90 -8.08 10.57
CA ASP A 26 4.89 -8.66 9.64
C ASP A 26 5.95 -7.62 9.17
N ILE A 27 5.50 -6.40 8.87
CA ILE A 27 6.38 -5.26 8.52
C ILE A 27 7.23 -4.81 9.72
N LYS A 28 6.66 -4.81 10.93
CA LYS A 28 7.32 -4.28 12.14
C LYS A 28 8.25 -5.26 12.85
N ASN A 29 8.29 -6.51 12.39
CA ASN A 29 9.24 -7.52 12.91
C ASN A 29 10.72 -7.10 12.79
N ASN A 30 11.07 -6.16 11.91
CA ASN A 30 12.42 -5.63 11.78
C ASN A 30 12.52 -4.17 12.24
N HIS A 31 12.97 -3.96 13.48
CA HIS A 31 13.09 -2.63 14.08
C HIS A 31 14.17 -1.72 13.46
N GLN A 32 15.10 -2.26 12.66
CA GLN A 32 16.16 -1.45 12.04
C GLN A 32 15.69 -0.77 10.74
N SER A 33 14.67 -1.32 10.10
CA SER A 33 14.06 -0.83 8.86
C SER A 33 12.64 -0.33 9.10
N ASN A 34 11.92 0.09 8.06
CA ASN A 34 10.47 0.38 8.14
C ASN A 34 10.10 1.48 9.14
N LYS A 35 10.95 2.50 9.29
CA LYS A 35 10.61 3.70 10.06
C LYS A 35 9.30 4.28 9.51
N ASN A 36 8.39 4.70 10.39
CA ASN A 36 7.09 5.24 9.99
C ASN A 36 7.18 6.38 8.96
N THR A 37 8.24 7.19 9.01
CA THR A 37 8.48 8.26 8.04
C THR A 37 8.83 7.75 6.64
N GLN A 38 9.41 6.55 6.50
CA GLN A 38 9.65 5.92 5.20
C GLN A 38 8.36 5.29 4.68
N LEU A 39 7.65 4.51 5.50
CA LEU A 39 6.38 3.88 5.11
C LEU A 39 5.34 4.92 4.69
N ARG A 40 5.24 6.02 5.43
CA ARG A 40 4.34 7.14 5.12
C ARG A 40 4.58 7.74 3.75
N LYS A 41 5.82 7.85 3.27
CA LYS A 41 6.09 8.41 1.93
C LYS A 41 5.42 7.62 0.80
N PHE A 42 5.43 6.29 0.91
CA PHE A 42 4.78 5.43 -0.07
C PHE A 42 3.25 5.51 0.03
N TYR A 43 2.73 5.60 1.26
CA TYR A 43 1.32 5.83 1.49
C TYR A 43 0.84 7.17 0.93
N ASP A 44 1.55 8.27 1.22
CA ASP A 44 1.20 9.62 0.74
C ASP A 44 1.18 9.68 -0.79
N GLU A 45 2.11 8.99 -1.46
CA GLU A 45 2.09 8.88 -2.92
C GLU A 45 0.90 8.04 -3.42
N LEU A 46 0.51 6.97 -2.71
CA LEU A 46 -0.69 6.19 -3.05
C LEU A 46 -1.98 7.03 -2.88
N VAL A 47 -2.03 7.87 -1.84
CA VAL A 47 -3.10 8.86 -1.62
C VAL A 47 -3.16 9.85 -2.78
N LEU A 48 -2.01 10.42 -3.18
CA LEU A 48 -1.94 11.34 -4.33
C LEU A 48 -2.56 10.74 -5.59
N TRP A 49 -2.18 9.50 -5.93
CA TRP A 49 -2.72 8.82 -7.11
C TRP A 49 -4.21 8.53 -6.99
N ASN A 50 -4.63 8.03 -5.82
CA ASN A 50 -6.05 7.81 -5.54
C ASN A 50 -6.84 9.10 -5.72
N ASP A 51 -6.45 10.18 -5.06
CA ASP A 51 -7.20 11.43 -5.04
C ASP A 51 -7.29 12.05 -6.43
N ARG A 52 -6.18 12.04 -7.20
CA ARG A 52 -6.17 12.49 -8.59
C ARG A 52 -7.20 11.76 -9.46
N ILE A 53 -7.37 10.45 -9.25
CA ILE A 53 -8.34 9.63 -10.00
C ILE A 53 -9.74 9.75 -9.41
N GLN A 54 -9.90 9.78 -8.09
CA GLN A 54 -11.21 9.76 -7.43
C GLN A 54 -11.98 11.07 -7.60
N PHE A 55 -11.26 12.20 -7.63
CA PHE A 55 -11.84 13.54 -7.67
C PHE A 55 -11.74 14.24 -9.02
N THR A 56 -11.33 13.53 -10.08
CA THR A 56 -11.37 14.08 -11.44
C THR A 56 -12.81 14.39 -11.86
N LYS A 57 -12.98 15.47 -12.64
CA LYS A 57 -14.25 15.82 -13.29
C LYS A 57 -14.43 15.11 -14.64
N GLU A 58 -13.35 14.51 -15.15
CA GLU A 58 -13.31 13.78 -16.42
C GLU A 58 -13.68 12.29 -16.22
N ASP A 59 -13.56 11.49 -17.29
CA ASP A 59 -13.75 10.04 -17.18
C ASP A 59 -12.66 9.41 -16.31
N LYS A 60 -13.06 9.03 -15.09
CA LYS A 60 -12.23 8.35 -14.08
C LYS A 60 -11.52 7.10 -14.62
N ARG A 61 -12.17 6.30 -15.48
CA ARG A 61 -11.58 5.07 -16.02
C ARG A 61 -10.53 5.38 -17.09
N LEU A 62 -10.76 6.42 -17.88
CA LEU A 62 -9.80 6.87 -18.89
C LEU A 62 -8.53 7.41 -18.21
N LEU A 63 -8.68 8.32 -17.25
CA LEU A 63 -7.57 8.85 -16.47
C LEU A 63 -6.82 7.75 -15.71
N PHE A 64 -7.52 6.78 -15.13
CA PHE A 64 -6.88 5.63 -14.50
C PHE A 64 -5.98 4.85 -15.47
N LYS A 65 -6.45 4.58 -16.69
CA LYS A 65 -5.65 3.86 -17.70
C LYS A 65 -4.38 4.64 -18.07
N GLU A 66 -4.49 5.96 -18.23
CA GLU A 66 -3.35 6.84 -18.52
C GLU A 66 -2.33 6.83 -17.37
N LEU A 67 -2.81 6.87 -16.11
CA LEU A 67 -1.94 6.96 -14.94
C LEU A 67 -1.43 5.60 -14.43
N LEU A 68 -2.00 4.49 -14.88
CA LEU A 68 -1.66 3.14 -14.42
C LEU A 68 -0.16 2.83 -14.49
N PRO A 69 0.59 3.16 -15.55
CA PRO A 69 2.03 2.94 -15.60
C PRO A 69 2.79 3.65 -14.46
N PHE A 70 2.37 4.87 -14.10
CA PHE A 70 3.00 5.64 -13.02
C PHE A 70 2.65 5.09 -11.63
N ILE A 71 1.44 4.56 -11.46
CA ILE A 71 1.05 3.83 -10.25
C ILE A 71 1.91 2.55 -10.13
N LYS A 72 2.08 1.79 -11.22
CA LYS A 72 2.91 0.58 -11.22
C LYS A 72 4.40 0.90 -10.98
N MET A 73 4.88 2.09 -11.37
CA MET A 73 6.25 2.56 -11.13
C MET A 73 6.60 2.65 -9.63
N MET A 74 5.61 2.73 -8.73
CA MET A 74 5.86 2.70 -7.29
C MET A 74 6.59 1.43 -6.83
N LYS A 75 6.46 0.31 -7.58
CA LYS A 75 7.24 -0.93 -7.34
C LYS A 75 8.75 -0.70 -7.45
N ALA A 76 9.17 0.09 -8.44
CA ALA A 76 10.58 0.45 -8.60
C ALA A 76 11.06 1.37 -7.47
N LYS A 77 10.20 2.30 -7.02
CA LYS A 77 10.52 3.20 -5.91
C LYS A 77 10.74 2.45 -4.59
N VAL A 78 9.88 1.47 -4.29
CA VAL A 78 10.04 0.67 -3.06
C VAL A 78 11.26 -0.25 -3.13
N ALA A 79 11.59 -0.81 -4.30
CA ALA A 79 12.82 -1.59 -4.50
C ALA A 79 14.07 -0.73 -4.30
N TYR A 80 14.07 0.51 -4.80
CA TYR A 80 15.17 1.44 -4.56
C TYR A 80 15.33 1.78 -3.05
N ALA A 81 14.21 2.01 -2.35
CA ALA A 81 14.26 2.27 -0.91
C ALA A 81 14.76 1.08 -0.10
N GLU A 82 14.42 -0.15 -0.50
CA GLU A 82 14.97 -1.38 0.08
C GLU A 82 16.48 -1.47 -0.14
N GLY A 83 16.97 -1.23 -1.38
CA GLY A 83 18.40 -1.17 -1.68
C GLY A 83 19.16 -0.09 -0.90
N ARG A 84 18.44 0.94 -0.40
CA ARG A 84 18.95 1.99 0.49
C ARG A 84 18.72 1.70 1.99
N GLN A 85 18.29 0.49 2.32
CA GLN A 85 18.00 0.04 3.70
C GLN A 85 17.01 0.94 4.44
N ARG A 86 16.07 1.57 3.71
CA ARG A 86 15.03 2.43 4.28
C ARG A 86 13.78 1.64 4.63
N VAL A 87 13.52 0.60 3.87
CA VAL A 87 12.47 -0.39 4.06
C VAL A 87 13.09 -1.77 3.90
N ASP A 88 12.43 -2.81 4.37
CA ASP A 88 12.87 -4.18 4.17
C ASP A 88 12.05 -4.91 3.10
N SER A 89 12.39 -6.18 2.91
CA SER A 89 11.73 -7.06 1.95
C SER A 89 10.28 -7.36 2.32
N ASN A 90 9.91 -7.39 3.60
CA ASN A 90 8.53 -7.61 4.04
C ASN A 90 7.64 -6.46 3.57
N PHE A 91 8.05 -5.21 3.82
CA PHE A 91 7.32 -4.05 3.33
C PHE A 91 7.30 -4.01 1.79
N ARG A 92 8.44 -4.24 1.13
CA ARG A 92 8.50 -4.26 -0.34
C ARG A 92 7.52 -5.28 -0.93
N ASN A 93 7.51 -6.50 -0.40
CA ASN A 93 6.67 -7.58 -0.91
C ASN A 93 5.19 -7.28 -0.68
N LEU A 94 4.80 -6.82 0.53
CA LEU A 94 3.42 -6.43 0.82
C LEU A 94 2.96 -5.28 -0.10
N PHE A 95 3.79 -4.25 -0.23
CA PHE A 95 3.46 -3.08 -1.03
C PHE A 95 3.33 -3.45 -2.51
N ASN A 96 4.26 -4.24 -3.05
CA ASN A 96 4.17 -4.75 -4.42
C ASN A 96 2.90 -5.58 -4.65
N HIS A 97 2.54 -6.44 -3.70
CA HIS A 97 1.30 -7.23 -3.77
C HIS A 97 0.06 -6.33 -3.84
N CYS A 98 0.02 -5.26 -3.03
CA CYS A 98 -1.05 -4.27 -3.10
C CYS A 98 -1.09 -3.59 -4.47
N ILE A 99 0.07 -3.13 -4.98
CA ILE A 99 0.16 -2.47 -6.29
C ILE A 99 -0.26 -3.40 -7.43
N ASP A 100 0.10 -4.69 -7.38
CA ASP A 100 -0.24 -5.67 -8.41
C ASP A 100 -1.76 -5.90 -8.53
N GLN A 101 -2.48 -5.77 -7.42
CA GLN A 101 -3.94 -5.90 -7.39
C GLN A 101 -4.70 -4.68 -7.91
N ILE A 102 -4.03 -3.55 -8.11
CA ILE A 102 -4.65 -2.36 -8.71
C ILE A 102 -4.94 -2.62 -10.18
N LYS A 103 -6.22 -2.78 -10.50
CA LYS A 103 -6.77 -3.08 -11.84
C LYS A 103 -7.89 -2.12 -12.26
N SER A 104 -8.36 -1.30 -11.32
CA SER A 104 -9.45 -0.34 -11.51
C SER A 104 -9.34 0.81 -10.49
N PRO A 105 -10.06 1.93 -10.68
CA PRO A 105 -10.17 2.99 -9.69
C PRO A 105 -10.64 2.49 -8.31
N GLU A 106 -11.51 1.49 -8.26
CA GLU A 106 -12.04 0.91 -7.02
C GLU A 106 -10.97 0.12 -6.27
N THR A 107 -10.22 -0.73 -6.99
CA THR A 107 -9.09 -1.47 -6.38
C THR A 107 -7.92 -0.57 -5.99
N LEU A 108 -7.71 0.56 -6.66
CA LEU A 108 -6.77 1.61 -6.22
C LEU A 108 -7.20 2.20 -4.88
N ARG A 109 -8.48 2.53 -4.74
CA ARG A 109 -9.05 3.03 -3.48
C ARG A 109 -8.91 1.99 -2.36
N ASP A 110 -9.21 0.73 -2.64
CA ASP A 110 -9.07 -0.35 -1.66
C ASP A 110 -7.61 -0.56 -1.25
N ALA A 111 -6.65 -0.48 -2.18
CA ALA A 111 -5.22 -0.50 -1.86
C ALA A 111 -4.81 0.67 -0.95
N LYS A 112 -5.32 1.89 -1.21
CA LYS A 112 -5.11 3.06 -0.35
C LYS A 112 -5.63 2.82 1.07
N LEU A 113 -6.87 2.35 1.19
CA LEU A 113 -7.51 2.11 2.50
C LEU A 113 -6.80 1.00 3.28
N PHE A 114 -6.37 -0.05 2.59
CA PHE A 114 -5.58 -1.12 3.22
C PHE A 114 -4.27 -0.58 3.78
N MET A 115 -3.52 0.17 2.97
CA MET A 115 -2.27 0.76 3.44
C MET A 115 -2.49 1.79 4.56
N GLU A 116 -3.60 2.53 4.55
CA GLU A 116 -3.98 3.43 5.65
C GLU A 116 -4.15 2.68 6.96
N ALA A 117 -4.89 1.57 6.96
CA ALA A 117 -5.06 0.71 8.12
C ALA A 117 -3.71 0.13 8.60
N VAL A 118 -2.89 -0.40 7.68
CA VAL A 118 -1.54 -0.93 7.99
C VAL A 118 -0.67 0.13 8.65
N ILE A 119 -0.65 1.37 8.13
CA ILE A 119 0.11 2.47 8.73
C ILE A 119 -0.43 2.85 10.11
N GLY A 120 -1.75 2.80 10.31
CA GLY A 120 -2.38 2.97 11.62
C GLY A 120 -1.90 1.94 12.64
N TYR A 121 -1.92 0.66 12.30
CA TYR A 121 -1.41 -0.40 13.16
C TYR A 121 0.11 -0.34 13.36
N CYS A 122 0.89 0.03 12.33
CA CYS A 122 2.33 0.27 12.47
C CYS A 122 2.64 1.35 13.52
N ARG A 123 1.79 2.38 13.62
CA ARG A 123 1.91 3.44 14.62
C ARG A 123 1.54 2.96 16.01
N TYR A 124 0.52 2.11 16.13
CA TYR A 124 0.13 1.48 17.38
C TYR A 124 1.27 0.60 17.92
N ILE A 125 1.82 -0.28 17.09
CA ILE A 125 2.91 -1.22 17.45
C ILE A 125 4.20 -0.50 17.88
N ASP A 126 4.55 0.64 17.27
CA ASP A 126 5.75 1.40 17.66
C ASP A 126 5.59 2.09 19.05
N ASN A 127 4.36 2.21 19.56
CA ASN A 127 4.06 2.85 20.85
C ASN A 127 3.80 1.83 21.97
N ASP A 128 3.69 0.54 21.66
CA ASP A 128 3.57 -0.58 22.60
C ASP A 128 4.96 -1.10 23.01
#